data_AF-A0A4Q0IAZ3-F1
#
_entry.id   AF-A0A4Q0IAZ3-F1
#
_cell.length_a   1.000
_cell.length_b   1.000
_cell.length_c   1.000
_cell.angle_alpha   90.00
_cell.angle_beta   90.00
_cell.angle_gamma   90.00
#
_symmetry.space_group_name_H-M   'P 1'
#
loop_
_entity.id
_entity.type
_entity.pdbx_description
1 polymer ?
#
loop_
_entity_poly.entity_id
_entity_poly.type
_entity_poly.pdbx_seq_one_letter_code
_entity_poly.pdbx_strand_id
1 'polypeptide(L)'
;IFELQDKLTLKELQNAQLYYNLGTYMGNNYQSCVITAKNAIKEYPYSKYKEELEMLVLKARYQEANLSVEEKKAERFRDVVDEYYSFINNYPDSPRRSEADNILKIARKYVKE
;
A
#
# COMPACT_ATOMS: atom_id res chain seq x y z
N ILE A 1 18.63 6.85 20.12
CA ILE A 1 17.47 5.94 20.00
C ILE A 1 16.62 6.30 18.78
N PHE A 2 16.12 7.54 18.68
CA PHE A 2 15.31 7.99 17.53
C PHE A 2 15.99 7.84 16.17
N GLU A 3 17.26 8.22 16.04
CA GLU A 3 17.99 8.08 14.76
C GLU A 3 18.11 6.63 14.30
N LEU A 4 18.29 5.68 15.23
CA LEU A 4 18.39 4.26 14.89
C LEU A 4 17.04 3.72 14.42
N GLN A 5 15.94 4.09 15.10
CA GLN A 5 14.58 3.72 14.67
C GLN A 5 14.26 4.29 13.29
N ASP A 6 14.62 5.54 13.02
CA ASP A 6 14.45 6.16 11.70
C ASP A 6 15.20 5.38 10.61
N LYS A 7 16.45 4.98 10.87
CA LYS A 7 17.23 4.16 9.92
C LYS A 7 16.61 2.78 9.70
N LEU A 8 16.09 2.15 10.76
CA LEU A 8 15.41 0.86 10.64
C LEU A 8 14.12 0.99 9.84
N THR A 9 13.28 2.01 10.10
CA THR A 9 12.07 2.19 9.30
C THR A 9 12.39 2.53 7.85
N LEU A 10 13.42 3.35 7.59
CA LEU A 10 13.85 3.66 6.21
C LEU A 10 14.28 2.38 5.47
N LYS A 11 15.02 1.49 6.12
CA LYS A 11 15.37 0.18 5.54
C LYS A 11 14.11 -0.62 5.19
N GLU A 12 13.12 -0.69 6.08
CA GLU A 12 11.90 -1.45 5.80
C GLU A 12 11.04 -0.80 4.69
N LEU A 13 11.02 0.53 4.60
CA LEU A 13 10.43 1.24 3.46
C LEU A 13 11.13 0.86 2.14
N GLN A 14 12.47 0.83 2.12
CA GLN A 14 13.23 0.42 0.94
C GLN A 14 12.97 -1.04 0.56
N ASN A 15 12.84 -1.93 1.54
CA ASN A 15 12.47 -3.34 1.31
C ASN A 15 11.07 -3.45 0.68
N ALA A 16 10.09 -2.74 1.24
CA ALA A 16 8.74 -2.73 0.69
C ALA A 16 8.72 -2.17 -0.75
N GLN A 17 9.46 -1.08 -1.00
CA GLN A 17 9.57 -0.47 -2.33
C GLN A 17 10.24 -1.41 -3.32
N LEU A 18 11.26 -2.16 -2.91
CA LEU A 18 11.89 -3.20 -3.73
C LEU A 18 10.86 -4.26 -4.14
N TYR A 19 10.07 -4.78 -3.19
CA TYR A 19 9.02 -5.74 -3.50
C TYR A 19 7.96 -5.16 -4.45
N TYR A 20 7.56 -3.90 -4.27
CA TYR A 20 6.66 -3.23 -5.21
C TYR A 20 7.26 -3.19 -6.62
N ASN A 21 8.53 -2.82 -6.74
CA ASN A 21 9.23 -2.70 -8.01
C ASN A 21 9.45 -4.06 -8.71
N LEU A 22 9.60 -5.14 -7.96
CA LEU A 22 9.69 -6.50 -8.51
C LEU A 22 8.36 -6.97 -9.12
N GLY A 23 7.23 -6.39 -8.71
CA GLY A 23 5.91 -6.69 -9.25
C GLY A 23 5.60 -8.19 -9.26
N THR A 24 5.41 -8.79 -10.44
CA THR A 24 5.11 -10.23 -10.57
C THR A 24 6.34 -11.11 -10.83
N TYR A 25 7.56 -10.58 -10.72
CA TYR A 25 8.78 -11.33 -10.96
C TYR A 25 8.94 -12.50 -9.96
N MET A 26 8.98 -13.73 -10.47
CA MET A 26 9.08 -14.95 -9.65
C MET A 26 8.01 -15.10 -8.54
N GLY A 27 6.86 -14.42 -8.67
CA GLY A 27 5.77 -14.50 -7.70
C GLY A 27 5.03 -13.19 -7.51
N ASN A 28 4.07 -13.16 -6.57
CA ASN A 28 3.30 -11.96 -6.25
C ASN A 28 4.04 -11.07 -5.23
N ASN A 29 5.00 -10.26 -5.70
CA ASN A 29 5.76 -9.39 -4.80
C ASN A 29 4.93 -8.19 -4.31
N TYR A 30 3.79 -7.87 -4.93
CA TYR A 30 2.88 -6.87 -4.37
C TYR A 30 2.35 -7.29 -3.00
N GLN A 31 2.03 -8.58 -2.82
CA GLN A 31 1.66 -9.10 -1.51
C GLN A 31 2.83 -9.01 -0.51
N SER A 32 4.06 -9.33 -0.95
CA SER A 32 5.27 -9.16 -0.12
C SER A 32 5.49 -7.71 0.29
N CYS A 33 5.26 -6.77 -0.62
CA CYS A 33 5.29 -5.33 -0.34
C CYS A 33 4.28 -4.94 0.74
N VAL A 34 3.02 -5.37 0.60
CA VAL A 34 1.97 -5.10 1.59
C VAL A 34 2.34 -5.62 2.97
N ILE A 35 2.80 -6.87 3.05
CA ILE A 35 3.19 -7.50 4.33
C ILE A 35 4.36 -6.73 4.96
N THR A 36 5.40 -6.44 4.18
CA THR A 36 6.59 -5.73 4.66
C THR A 36 6.22 -4.34 5.17
N ALA A 37 5.43 -3.59 4.40
CA ALA A 37 5.01 -2.25 4.78
C ALA A 37 4.10 -2.24 6.03
N LYS A 38 3.13 -3.15 6.12
CA LYS A 38 2.26 -3.26 7.31
C LYS A 38 3.03 -3.65 8.56
N ASN A 39 4.03 -4.53 8.45
CA ASN A 39 4.92 -4.87 9.56
C ASN A 39 5.72 -3.65 10.01
N ALA A 40 6.29 -2.88 9.08
CA ALA A 40 7.01 -1.65 9.39
C ALA A 40 6.11 -0.60 10.09
N ILE A 41 4.87 -0.42 9.64
CA ILE A 41 3.90 0.48 10.29
C ILE A 41 3.59 0.01 11.72
N LYS A 42 3.42 -1.30 11.92
CA LYS A 42 3.13 -1.87 13.24
C LYS A 42 4.30 -1.73 14.21
N GLU A 43 5.53 -1.92 13.73
CA GLU A 43 6.75 -1.86 14.54
C GLU A 43 7.19 -0.41 14.82
N TYR A 44 6.95 0.50 13.87
CA TYR A 44 7.35 1.90 13.94
C TYR A 44 6.17 2.87 13.74
N PRO A 45 5.14 2.84 14.63
CA PRO A 45 3.88 3.57 14.43
C PRO A 45 4.01 5.09 14.45
N TYR A 46 5.11 5.62 14.99
CA TYR A 46 5.42 7.06 15.05
C TYR A 46 6.47 7.49 14.01
N SER A 47 6.83 6.61 13.09
CA SER A 47 7.82 6.95 12.06
C SER A 47 7.30 8.01 11.12
N LYS A 48 8.18 8.94 10.72
CA LYS A 48 7.92 9.91 9.66
C LYS A 48 7.63 9.24 8.30
N TYR A 49 8.05 8.00 8.12
CA TYR A 49 7.82 7.23 6.89
C TYR A 49 6.48 6.49 6.87
N LYS A 50 5.68 6.58 7.95
CA LYS A 50 4.39 5.86 8.04
C LYS A 50 3.44 6.22 6.90
N GLU A 51 3.31 7.50 6.57
CA GLU A 51 2.48 7.94 5.45
C GLU A 51 2.98 7.32 4.13
N GLU A 52 4.29 7.24 3.95
CA GLU A 52 4.89 6.67 2.74
C GLU A 52 4.59 5.18 2.61
N LEU A 53 4.73 4.44 3.71
CA LEU A 53 4.39 3.02 3.81
C LEU A 53 2.91 2.75 3.55
N GLU A 54 1.99 3.54 4.12
CA GLU A 54 0.55 3.35 3.92
C GLU A 54 0.14 3.63 2.46
N MET A 55 0.71 4.65 1.83
CA MET A 55 0.51 4.88 0.39
C MET A 55 1.06 3.74 -0.45
N LEU A 56 2.20 3.18 -0.07
CA LEU A 56 2.80 2.06 -0.78
C LEU A 56 1.93 0.79 -0.65
N VAL A 57 1.30 0.56 0.51
CA VAL A 57 0.29 -0.50 0.70
C VAL A 57 -0.88 -0.32 -0.28
N LEU A 58 -1.46 0.89 -0.35
CA LEU A 58 -2.57 1.18 -1.26
C LEU A 58 -2.19 0.88 -2.72
N LYS A 59 -1.01 1.35 -3.16
CA LYS A 59 -0.50 1.12 -4.51
C LYS A 59 -0.28 -0.37 -4.78
N ALA A 60 0.33 -1.10 -3.84
CA ALA A 60 0.61 -2.52 -3.99
C ALA A 60 -0.69 -3.34 -4.09
N ARG A 61 -1.68 -3.06 -3.22
CA ARG A 61 -3.01 -3.68 -3.32
C ARG A 61 -3.69 -3.41 -4.64
N TYR A 62 -3.59 -2.18 -5.14
CA TYR A 62 -4.14 -1.82 -6.44
C TYR A 62 -3.52 -2.64 -7.57
N GLN A 63 -2.19 -2.74 -7.60
CA GLN A 63 -1.50 -3.53 -8.64
C GLN A 63 -1.80 -5.03 -8.52
N GLU A 64 -1.84 -5.56 -7.29
CA GLU A 64 -2.25 -6.93 -7.03
C GLU A 64 -3.66 -7.21 -7.58
N ALA A 65 -4.63 -6.34 -7.26
CA ALA A 65 -6.00 -6.45 -7.73
C ALA A 65 -6.07 -6.36 -9.27
N ASN A 66 -5.38 -5.39 -9.88
CA ASN A 66 -5.40 -5.17 -11.32
C ASN A 66 -4.86 -6.37 -12.12
N LEU A 67 -3.83 -7.04 -11.59
CA LEU A 67 -3.20 -8.20 -12.23
C LEU A 67 -3.83 -9.55 -11.83
N SER A 68 -4.91 -9.52 -11.07
CA SER A 68 -5.62 -10.72 -10.63
C SER A 68 -6.44 -11.37 -11.74
N VAL A 69 -6.71 -12.67 -11.59
CA VAL A 69 -7.78 -13.33 -12.33
C VAL A 69 -9.13 -12.73 -11.97
N GLU A 70 -10.07 -12.74 -12.92
CA GLU A 70 -11.35 -12.03 -12.80
C GLU A 70 -12.13 -12.41 -11.53
N GLU A 71 -12.15 -13.69 -11.20
CA GLU A 71 -12.81 -14.25 -10.00
C GLU A 71 -12.31 -13.63 -8.68
N LYS A 72 -11.05 -13.17 -8.64
CA LYS A 72 -10.42 -12.57 -7.45
C LYS A 72 -10.41 -11.05 -7.46
N LYS A 73 -10.66 -10.42 -8.62
CA LYS A 73 -10.58 -8.96 -8.76
C LYS A 73 -11.55 -8.25 -7.83
N ALA A 74 -12.82 -8.69 -7.81
CA ALA A 74 -13.86 -8.03 -7.01
C ALA A 74 -13.49 -7.98 -5.52
N GLU A 75 -13.01 -9.09 -4.95
CA GLU A 75 -12.53 -9.16 -3.56
C GLU A 75 -11.32 -8.26 -3.34
N ARG A 76 -10.28 -8.38 -4.16
CA ARG A 76 -9.05 -7.59 -4.00
C ARG A 76 -9.26 -6.09 -4.20
N PHE A 77 -10.20 -5.68 -5.05
CA PHE A 77 -10.56 -4.27 -5.19
C PHE A 77 -11.36 -3.75 -4.00
N ARG A 78 -12.05 -4.60 -3.21
CA ARG A 78 -12.59 -4.17 -1.91
C ARG A 78 -11.46 -3.83 -0.93
N ASP A 79 -10.42 -4.66 -0.86
CA ASP A 79 -9.24 -4.35 -0.06
C ASP A 79 -8.62 -2.99 -0.47
N VAL A 80 -8.54 -2.71 -1.77
CA VAL A 80 -8.05 -1.40 -2.28
C VAL A 80 -8.90 -0.24 -1.77
N VAL A 81 -10.23 -0.40 -1.76
CA VAL A 81 -11.17 0.60 -1.25
C VAL A 81 -10.95 0.83 0.25
N ASP A 82 -10.75 -0.24 1.03
CA ASP A 82 -10.50 -0.17 2.46
C ASP A 82 -9.18 0.55 2.77
N GLU A 83 -8.09 0.19 2.07
CA GLU A 83 -6.79 0.85 2.23
C GLU A 83 -6.87 2.33 1.82
N TYR A 84 -7.65 2.67 0.79
CA TYR A 84 -7.89 4.06 0.40
C TYR A 84 -8.52 4.84 1.55
N TYR A 85 -9.62 4.35 2.12
CA TYR A 85 -10.31 5.04 3.20
C TYR A 85 -9.44 5.15 4.45
N SER A 86 -8.65 4.11 4.77
CA SER A 86 -7.63 4.19 5.82
C SER A 86 -6.64 5.33 5.57
N PHE A 87 -6.06 5.39 4.37
CA PHE A 87 -5.08 6.40 4.00
C PHE A 87 -5.63 7.83 4.08
N ILE A 88 -6.81 8.08 3.51
CA ILE A 88 -7.39 9.43 3.48
C ILE A 88 -7.92 9.90 4.83
N ASN A 89 -8.30 8.98 5.72
CA ASN A 89 -8.70 9.30 7.08
C ASN A 89 -7.47 9.66 7.92
N ASN A 90 -6.36 8.97 7.72
CA ASN A 90 -5.10 9.26 8.41
C ASN A 90 -4.42 10.53 7.87
N TYR A 91 -4.54 10.79 6.56
CA TYR A 91 -3.81 11.83 5.85
C TYR A 91 -4.70 12.61 4.87
N PRO A 92 -5.68 13.38 5.38
CA PRO A 92 -6.62 14.11 4.54
C PRO A 92 -5.93 15.09 3.59
N ASP A 93 -4.87 15.75 4.06
CA ASP A 93 -4.10 16.78 3.35
C ASP A 93 -2.82 16.25 2.68
N SER A 94 -2.69 14.93 2.49
CA SER A 94 -1.50 14.35 1.86
C SER A 94 -1.28 14.96 0.46
N PRO A 95 -0.03 15.31 0.08
CA PRO A 95 0.27 15.72 -1.29
C PRO A 95 -0.03 14.61 -2.33
N ARG A 96 -0.20 13.37 -1.88
CA ARG A 96 -0.51 12.20 -2.73
C ARG A 96 -2.01 11.89 -2.77
N ARG A 97 -2.86 12.76 -2.24
CA ARG A 97 -4.32 12.60 -2.23
C ARG A 97 -4.89 12.35 -3.62
N SER A 98 -4.43 13.11 -4.62
CA SER A 98 -4.87 12.94 -6.01
C SER A 98 -4.53 11.55 -6.57
N GLU A 99 -3.37 10.99 -6.21
CA GLU A 99 -3.01 9.62 -6.61
C GLU A 99 -3.95 8.58 -5.96
N ALA A 100 -4.22 8.73 -4.66
CA ALA A 100 -5.13 7.85 -3.93
C ALA A 100 -6.57 7.91 -4.49
N ASP A 101 -7.09 9.12 -4.77
CA ASP A 101 -8.43 9.32 -5.33
C ASP A 101 -8.57 8.69 -6.72
N ASN A 102 -7.51 8.75 -7.54
CA ASN A 102 -7.48 8.08 -8.83
C ASN A 102 -7.55 6.54 -8.69
N ILE A 103 -6.84 5.97 -7.71
CA ILE A 103 -6.90 4.54 -7.40
C ILE A 103 -8.33 4.15 -6.99
N LEU A 104 -8.97 4.92 -6.10
CA LEU A 104 -10.36 4.67 -5.68
C LEU A 104 -11.32 4.69 -6.88
N LYS A 105 -11.19 5.68 -7.76
CA LYS A 105 -12.05 5.82 -8.95
C LYS A 105 -11.97 4.58 -9.85
N ILE A 106 -10.80 3.95 -9.95
CA ILE A 106 -10.62 2.71 -10.71
C ILE A 106 -11.21 1.54 -9.93
N ALA A 107 -10.88 1.40 -8.64
CA ALA A 107 -11.34 0.30 -7.80
C ALA A 107 -12.88 0.19 -7.75
N ARG A 108 -13.58 1.32 -7.65
CA ARG A 108 -15.06 1.37 -7.66
C ARG A 108 -15.70 0.80 -8.92
N LYS A 109 -14.97 0.68 -10.04
CA LYS A 109 -15.51 0.04 -11.26
C LYS A 109 -15.62 -1.47 -11.14
N TYR A 110 -14.85 -2.07 -10.23
CA TYR A 110 -14.77 -3.53 -10.02
C TYR A 110 -15.53 -4.00 -8.80
N VAL A 111 -15.84 -3.09 -7.87
CA VAL A 111 -16.70 -3.36 -6.72
C VAL A 111 -18.12 -2.93 -7.09
N LYS A 112 -18.96 -3.89 -7.51
CA LYS A 112 -20.41 -3.67 -7.61
C LYS A 112 -21.00 -3.62 -6.20
N GLU A 113 -21.93 -2.69 -5.96
CA GLU A 113 -22.82 -2.71 -4.78
C GLU A 113 -23.64 -3.99 -4.72
#